data_AF-A0A9W6ZLE9-F1
#
_entry.id   AF-A0A9W6ZLE9-F1
#
_cell.length_a   1.000
_cell.length_b   1.000
_cell.length_c   1.000
_cell.angle_alpha   90.00
_cell.angle_beta   90.00
_cell.angle_gamma   90.00
#
_symmetry.space_group_name_H-M   'P 1'
#
loop_
_entity.id
_entity.type
_entity.pdbx_description
1 polymer ?
#
loop_
_entity_poly.entity_id
_entity_poly.type
_entity_poly.pdbx_seq_one_letter_code
_entity_poly.pdbx_strand_id
1 'polypeptide(L)'
;MGSARRPGTGGPASSRSRGAMFSAPAESHVDPEEFLARMRATKAAETKAKAKSEVAALDGYNPYSRPKVSNSIPLRSAFLDPRVNNIPKSKTRSELMRTIKATNIPHHSFDIDGDGYVSQEDLLLGKRFDLDGNGVLDPDEQEVGRRIIAEEFFKAHRHDLHLFGDEYVGPPEEANIDRVAKSHTFTKIMNGLKEKEKHYRDRGSYNMTEALTVWNPDLVKNNFYADKFDVTAWNDFGAEPRAKDFVSNGKHHGSRHAMFNLRKNIDREVCQRLLDKAEAKKPKYSTRRVALMTNVAIENS
;
A
#
# COMPACT_ATOMS: atom_id res chain seq x y z
N MET A 1 10.03 40.22 55.59
CA MET A 1 8.56 40.38 55.73
C MET A 1 7.87 39.31 54.89
N GLY A 2 7.01 38.41 55.33
CA GLY A 2 6.78 37.72 56.62
C GLY A 2 6.63 36.21 56.29
N SER A 3 7.01 35.25 57.13
CA SER A 3 6.48 34.82 58.43
C SER A 3 5.05 34.24 58.41
N ALA A 4 4.94 32.90 58.44
CA ALA A 4 3.96 32.04 59.15
C ALA A 4 4.30 30.56 58.78
N ARG A 5 4.78 29.61 59.63
CA ARG A 5 4.23 28.98 60.86
C ARG A 5 2.75 28.59 60.69
N ARG A 6 2.25 27.36 60.97
CA ARG A 6 2.68 26.19 61.77
C ARG A 6 1.66 25.01 61.56
N PRO A 7 1.70 23.89 62.31
CA PRO A 7 1.29 22.53 61.89
C PRO A 7 -0.05 22.02 62.48
N GLY A 8 -0.45 20.79 62.11
CA GLY A 8 -1.34 19.91 62.87
C GLY A 8 -1.47 18.56 62.15
N THR A 9 -0.94 17.43 62.66
CA THR A 9 -1.49 16.52 63.70
C THR A 9 -2.97 16.16 63.52
N GLY A 10 -3.23 14.92 63.13
CA GLY A 10 -4.56 14.30 63.18
C GLY A 10 -4.54 12.85 62.66
N GLY A 11 -4.18 11.90 63.52
CA GLY A 11 -4.61 10.50 63.34
C GLY A 11 -6.12 10.40 63.57
N PRO A 12 -6.78 9.34 63.09
CA PRO A 12 -7.15 8.32 64.06
C PRO A 12 -7.24 6.87 63.54
N ALA A 13 -7.41 5.99 64.53
CA ALA A 13 -8.16 4.74 64.52
C ALA A 13 -7.49 3.48 63.93
N SER A 14 -6.82 2.78 64.84
CA SER A 14 -6.69 1.33 64.80
C SER A 14 -8.07 0.66 64.79
N SER A 15 -8.43 -0.01 63.71
CA SER A 15 -9.44 -1.07 63.73
C SER A 15 -8.72 -2.41 63.65
N ARG A 16 -8.72 -3.11 64.79
CA ARG A 16 -8.37 -4.53 64.91
C ARG A 16 -9.39 -5.33 64.11
N SER A 17 -9.04 -5.79 62.91
CA SER A 17 -9.74 -6.89 62.27
C SER A 17 -9.06 -8.22 62.64
N ARG A 18 -9.92 -9.14 63.06
CA ARG A 18 -9.61 -10.46 63.61
C ARG A 18 -8.82 -11.31 62.62
N GLY A 19 -7.90 -12.10 63.15
CA GLY A 19 -7.14 -13.10 62.42
C GLY A 19 -8.05 -14.05 61.66
N ALA A 20 -7.90 -14.03 60.34
CA ALA A 20 -8.20 -15.18 59.51
C ALA A 20 -6.98 -16.10 59.61
N MET A 21 -7.18 -17.26 60.26
CA MET A 21 -6.23 -18.36 60.25
C MET A 21 -6.04 -18.80 58.80
N PHE A 22 -4.97 -18.35 58.16
CA PHE A 22 -4.43 -19.01 56.98
C PHE A 22 -3.81 -20.32 57.45
N SER A 23 -4.55 -21.42 57.27
CA SER A 23 -3.96 -22.75 57.29
C SER A 23 -2.94 -22.81 56.15
N ALA A 24 -1.66 -22.76 56.49
CA ALA A 24 -0.59 -23.03 55.54
C ALA A 24 -0.78 -24.48 55.02
N PRO A 25 -1.01 -24.68 53.71
CA PRO A 25 -0.91 -26.03 53.16
C PRO A 25 0.53 -26.49 53.29
N ALA A 26 0.69 -27.73 53.76
CA ALA A 26 1.97 -28.38 54.00
C ALA A 26 2.91 -28.21 52.81
N GLU A 27 4.13 -27.77 53.11
CA GLU A 27 5.23 -27.56 52.17
C GLU A 27 5.56 -28.87 51.46
N SER A 28 5.04 -29.04 50.25
CA SER A 28 5.74 -29.83 49.24
C SER A 28 7.03 -29.08 48.91
N HIS A 29 8.18 -29.72 49.05
CA HIS A 29 9.47 -29.26 48.56
C HIS A 29 9.36 -29.00 47.05
N VAL A 30 8.90 -27.82 46.65
CA VAL A 30 8.91 -27.39 45.25
C VAL A 30 10.31 -26.87 45.00
N ASP A 31 10.98 -27.51 44.04
CA ASP A 31 12.32 -27.14 43.62
C ASP A 31 12.35 -25.63 43.31
N PRO A 32 13.23 -24.83 43.93
CA PRO A 32 13.25 -23.37 43.75
C PRO A 32 13.36 -22.96 42.28
N GLU A 33 13.92 -23.82 41.43
CA GLU A 33 14.00 -23.64 39.99
C GLU A 33 12.62 -23.74 39.31
N GLU A 34 11.77 -24.67 39.73
CA GLU A 34 10.41 -24.84 39.18
C GLU A 34 9.51 -23.65 39.57
N PHE A 35 9.68 -23.13 40.79
CA PHE A 35 8.99 -21.91 41.23
C PHE A 35 9.39 -20.68 40.40
N LEU A 36 10.68 -20.50 40.14
CA LEU A 36 11.19 -19.43 39.29
C LEU A 36 10.73 -19.58 37.83
N ALA A 37 10.70 -20.80 37.30
CA ALA A 37 10.19 -21.08 35.97
C ALA A 37 8.69 -20.71 35.85
N ARG A 38 7.89 -21.05 36.87
CA ARG A 38 6.46 -20.70 36.93
C ARG A 38 6.26 -19.19 37.00
N MET A 39 7.06 -18.49 37.79
CA MET A 39 7.05 -17.02 37.88
C MET A 39 7.45 -16.33 36.57
N ARG A 40 8.40 -16.88 35.82
CA ARG A 40 8.77 -16.38 34.48
C ARG A 40 7.65 -16.63 33.47
N ALA A 41 7.03 -17.81 33.51
CA ALA A 41 5.93 -18.17 32.62
C ALA A 41 4.68 -17.31 32.86
N THR A 42 4.33 -17.02 34.11
CA THR A 42 3.21 -16.11 34.44
C THR A 42 3.49 -14.69 33.98
N LYS A 43 4.69 -14.16 34.23
CA LYS A 43 5.09 -12.84 33.70
C LYS A 43 5.03 -12.78 32.17
N ALA A 44 5.50 -13.81 31.48
CA ALA A 44 5.44 -13.86 30.01
C ALA A 44 4.00 -13.96 29.47
N ALA A 45 3.12 -14.66 30.18
CA ALA A 45 1.70 -14.72 29.84
C ALA A 45 0.99 -13.38 30.09
N GLU A 46 1.33 -12.69 31.19
CA GLU A 46 0.80 -11.37 31.51
C GLU A 46 1.27 -10.30 30.51
N THR A 47 2.54 -10.29 30.12
CA THR A 47 3.03 -9.36 29.07
C THR A 47 2.33 -9.63 27.74
N LYS A 48 2.12 -10.91 27.39
CA LYS A 48 1.36 -11.28 26.18
C LYS A 48 -0.10 -10.87 26.25
N ALA A 49 -0.75 -11.01 27.41
CA ALA A 49 -2.13 -10.57 27.62
C ALA A 49 -2.24 -9.05 27.55
N LYS A 50 -1.26 -8.33 28.11
CA LYS A 50 -1.18 -6.87 28.05
C LYS A 50 -0.98 -6.37 26.62
N ALA A 51 -0.03 -6.93 25.87
CA ALA A 51 0.16 -6.63 24.45
C ALA A 51 -1.12 -6.87 23.65
N LYS A 52 -1.80 -8.01 23.89
CA LYS A 52 -3.09 -8.30 23.25
C LYS A 52 -4.19 -7.30 23.62
N SER A 53 -4.20 -6.78 24.85
CA SER A 53 -5.14 -5.73 25.26
C SER A 53 -4.78 -4.36 24.68
N GLU A 54 -3.50 -4.07 24.46
CA GLU A 54 -3.02 -2.86 23.79
C GLU A 54 -3.37 -2.90 22.29
N VAL A 55 -3.23 -4.06 21.63
CA VAL A 55 -3.73 -4.33 20.26
C VAL A 55 -5.25 -4.22 20.18
N ALA A 56 -5.98 -4.68 21.19
CA ALA A 56 -7.43 -4.54 21.22
C ALA A 56 -7.88 -3.09 21.52
N ALA A 57 -7.05 -2.31 22.22
CA ALA A 57 -7.27 -0.89 22.49
C ALA A 57 -6.91 -0.01 21.30
N LEU A 58 -6.03 -0.48 20.40
CA LEU A 58 -5.90 0.06 19.06
C LEU A 58 -7.19 -0.26 18.29
N ASP A 59 -8.06 0.74 18.14
CA ASP A 59 -9.27 0.70 17.32
C ASP A 59 -8.90 0.34 15.85
N GLY A 60 -8.77 -0.94 15.52
CA GLY A 60 -8.26 -1.32 14.21
C GLY A 60 -8.13 -2.80 13.89
N TYR A 61 -8.40 -3.71 14.84
CA TYR A 61 -8.26 -5.15 14.61
C TYR A 61 -9.07 -5.59 13.38
N ASN A 62 -8.35 -5.97 12.32
CA ASN A 62 -8.92 -6.38 11.07
C ASN A 62 -8.69 -7.88 10.89
N PRO A 63 -9.59 -8.75 11.39
CA PRO A 63 -9.43 -10.21 11.30
C PRO A 63 -9.41 -10.74 9.86
N TYR A 64 -9.62 -9.87 8.88
CA TYR A 64 -9.69 -10.16 7.47
C TYR A 64 -8.44 -9.74 6.70
N SER A 65 -7.45 -9.12 7.36
CA SER A 65 -6.23 -8.61 6.73
C SER A 65 -5.38 -9.71 6.08
N ARG A 66 -5.36 -10.91 6.68
CA ARG A 66 -4.71 -12.10 6.12
C ARG A 66 -5.67 -13.28 5.94
N PRO A 67 -5.77 -13.86 4.73
CA PRO A 67 -6.50 -15.10 4.52
C PRO A 67 -5.81 -16.23 5.27
N LYS A 68 -6.56 -16.91 6.14
CA LYS A 68 -6.08 -18.10 6.87
C LYS A 68 -6.32 -19.34 6.01
N VAL A 69 -5.31 -20.22 5.96
CA VAL A 69 -5.47 -21.54 5.34
C VAL A 69 -6.39 -22.40 6.19
N SER A 70 -7.19 -23.24 5.54
CA SER A 70 -8.10 -24.11 6.28
C SER A 70 -7.32 -25.26 6.94
N ASN A 71 -7.45 -25.41 8.26
CA ASN A 71 -6.77 -26.48 9.01
C ASN A 71 -7.38 -27.85 8.73
N SER A 72 -8.67 -27.89 8.37
CA SER A 72 -9.42 -29.13 8.18
C SER A 72 -9.16 -29.75 6.80
N ILE A 73 -9.02 -28.92 5.76
CA ILE A 73 -8.88 -29.35 4.37
C ILE A 73 -7.93 -28.40 3.64
N PRO A 74 -6.62 -28.71 3.51
CA PRO A 74 -5.62 -27.75 3.04
C PRO A 74 -5.87 -27.24 1.61
N LEU A 75 -6.61 -28.00 0.78
CA LEU A 75 -6.97 -27.61 -0.59
C LEU A 75 -8.26 -26.80 -0.70
N ARG A 76 -9.02 -26.65 0.40
CA ARG A 76 -10.29 -25.91 0.39
C ARG A 76 -10.00 -24.43 0.58
N SER A 77 -10.57 -23.60 -0.29
CA SER A 77 -10.44 -22.15 -0.17
C SER A 77 -11.00 -21.67 1.17
N ALA A 78 -10.37 -20.66 1.78
CA ALA A 78 -10.79 -20.08 3.06
C ALA A 78 -12.27 -19.65 3.06
N PHE A 79 -12.79 -19.26 1.90
CA PHE A 79 -14.21 -18.89 1.70
C PHE A 79 -15.20 -20.04 1.96
N LEU A 80 -14.78 -21.30 1.73
CA LEU A 80 -15.67 -22.46 1.78
C LEU A 80 -15.64 -23.18 3.13
N ASP A 81 -14.72 -22.85 4.04
CA ASP A 81 -14.66 -23.44 5.40
C ASP A 81 -15.29 -22.46 6.42
N PRO A 82 -16.48 -22.75 6.97
CA PRO A 82 -17.14 -21.87 7.94
C PRO A 82 -16.33 -21.62 9.22
N ARG A 83 -15.36 -22.48 9.55
CA ARG A 83 -14.53 -22.34 10.75
C ARG A 83 -13.38 -21.35 10.56
N VAL A 84 -12.97 -21.14 9.31
CA VAL A 84 -11.79 -20.32 8.94
C VAL A 84 -12.19 -19.10 8.11
N ASN A 85 -13.37 -19.12 7.50
CA ASN A 85 -13.92 -17.99 6.78
C ASN A 85 -14.22 -16.87 7.77
N ASN A 86 -13.31 -15.91 7.86
CA ASN A 86 -13.50 -14.77 8.73
C ASN A 86 -14.56 -13.82 8.16
N ILE A 87 -14.79 -13.78 6.83
CA ILE A 87 -15.60 -12.78 6.10
C ILE A 87 -17.09 -12.86 6.51
N PRO A 88 -17.74 -11.73 6.85
CA PRO A 88 -19.13 -11.72 7.25
C PRO A 88 -20.02 -12.23 6.11
N LYS A 89 -21.02 -13.06 6.45
CA LYS A 89 -21.99 -13.55 5.48
C LYS A 89 -22.89 -12.39 5.02
N SER A 90 -22.79 -12.02 3.75
CA SER A 90 -23.64 -11.03 3.09
C SER A 90 -24.83 -11.70 2.39
N LYS A 91 -26.03 -11.09 2.39
CA LYS A 91 -27.18 -11.61 1.66
C LYS A 91 -27.12 -11.29 0.18
N THR A 92 -26.56 -10.12 -0.16
CA THR A 92 -26.45 -9.65 -1.54
C THR A 92 -25.00 -9.45 -1.97
N ARG A 93 -24.74 -9.54 -3.28
CA ARG A 93 -23.41 -9.25 -3.86
C ARG A 93 -22.95 -7.83 -3.56
N SER A 94 -23.86 -6.86 -3.54
CA SER A 94 -23.54 -5.45 -3.26
C SER A 94 -23.07 -5.25 -1.82
N GLU A 95 -23.71 -5.92 -0.85
CA GLU A 95 -23.26 -5.96 0.55
C GLU A 95 -21.88 -6.60 0.67
N LEU A 96 -21.63 -7.71 -0.04
CA LEU A 96 -20.32 -8.35 -0.06
C LEU A 96 -19.23 -7.40 -0.57
N MET A 97 -19.48 -6.72 -1.68
CA MET A 97 -18.49 -5.79 -2.25
C MET A 97 -18.27 -4.58 -1.35
N ARG A 98 -19.31 -4.07 -0.69
CA ARG A 98 -19.20 -2.97 0.28
C ARG A 98 -18.39 -3.40 1.51
N THR A 99 -18.67 -4.57 2.06
CA THR A 99 -17.92 -5.13 3.20
C THR A 99 -16.46 -5.36 2.82
N ILE A 100 -16.17 -6.04 1.71
CA ILE A 100 -14.80 -6.20 1.21
C ILE A 100 -14.09 -4.85 1.04
N LYS A 101 -14.76 -3.84 0.47
CA LYS A 101 -14.15 -2.51 0.29
C LYS A 101 -13.84 -1.85 1.63
N ALA A 102 -14.76 -1.88 2.59
CA ALA A 102 -14.56 -1.31 3.92
C ALA A 102 -13.46 -2.04 4.69
N THR A 103 -13.42 -3.36 4.58
CA THR A 103 -12.44 -4.24 5.22
C THR A 103 -11.05 -4.12 4.60
N ASN A 104 -10.93 -3.79 3.31
CA ASN A 104 -9.64 -3.59 2.64
C ASN A 104 -9.04 -2.19 2.85
N ILE A 105 -9.64 -1.33 3.68
CA ILE A 105 -9.05 -0.05 4.04
C ILE A 105 -7.87 -0.34 4.98
N PRO A 106 -6.64 0.03 4.61
CA PRO A 106 -5.48 -0.18 5.47
C PRO A 106 -5.56 0.71 6.71
N HIS A 107 -5.07 0.18 7.83
CA HIS A 107 -4.97 0.94 9.07
C HIS A 107 -3.84 1.98 8.98
N HIS A 108 -3.97 3.09 9.70
CA HIS A 108 -2.96 4.17 9.69
C HIS A 108 -1.59 3.73 10.20
N SER A 109 -1.52 2.67 11.01
CA SER A 109 -0.24 2.11 11.48
C SER A 109 0.66 1.62 10.36
N PHE A 110 0.09 1.33 9.18
CA PHE A 110 0.85 0.95 8.00
C PHE A 110 1.58 2.13 7.36
N ASP A 111 1.31 3.37 7.75
CA ASP A 111 2.06 4.55 7.34
C ASP A 111 3.41 4.59 8.10
N ILE A 112 4.40 3.83 7.60
CA ILE A 112 5.69 3.64 8.27
C ILE A 112 6.57 4.88 8.06
N ASP A 113 6.48 5.55 6.91
CA ASP A 113 7.24 6.76 6.65
C ASP A 113 6.60 8.02 7.26
N GLY A 114 5.29 7.99 7.54
CA GLY A 114 4.55 8.99 8.31
C GLY A 114 4.12 10.19 7.48
N ASP A 115 3.95 10.03 6.17
CA ASP A 115 3.52 11.12 5.29
C ASP A 115 2.01 11.46 5.42
N GLY A 116 1.27 10.68 6.21
CA GLY A 116 -0.16 10.80 6.47
C GLY A 116 -1.04 9.94 5.56
N TYR A 117 -0.44 9.18 4.63
CA TYR A 117 -1.14 8.31 3.68
C TYR A 117 -0.44 6.95 3.59
N VAL A 118 -1.22 5.87 3.55
CA VAL A 118 -0.63 4.53 3.33
C VAL A 118 -0.40 4.32 1.83
N SER A 119 0.85 4.43 1.39
CA SER A 119 1.21 4.14 0.00
C SER A 119 1.15 2.63 -0.32
N GLN A 120 1.30 2.28 -1.61
CA GLN A 120 1.34 0.86 -2.00
C GLN A 120 2.60 0.16 -1.48
N GLU A 121 3.71 0.89 -1.37
CA GLU A 121 4.99 0.40 -0.84
C GLU A 121 4.88 0.16 0.67
N ASP A 122 4.30 1.12 1.40
CA ASP A 122 4.01 1.01 2.82
C ASP A 122 3.11 -0.17 3.14
N LEU A 123 2.06 -0.38 2.34
CA LEU A 123 1.17 -1.53 2.50
C LEU A 123 1.90 -2.86 2.26
N LEU A 124 2.84 -2.91 1.33
CA LEU A 124 3.63 -4.10 1.04
C LEU A 124 4.61 -4.40 2.18
N LEU A 125 5.35 -3.39 2.63
CA LEU A 125 6.28 -3.47 3.76
C LEU A 125 5.55 -3.84 5.05
N GLY A 126 4.50 -3.10 5.36
CA GLY A 126 3.69 -3.32 6.54
C GLY A 126 3.08 -4.71 6.60
N LYS A 127 2.58 -5.26 5.49
CA LYS A 127 2.12 -6.65 5.43
C LYS A 127 3.21 -7.70 5.61
N ARG A 128 4.48 -7.37 5.35
CA ARG A 128 5.62 -8.26 5.62
C ARG A 128 5.99 -8.24 7.11
N PHE A 129 5.87 -7.08 7.76
CA PHE A 129 6.21 -6.90 9.17
C PHE A 129 5.10 -7.25 10.15
N ASP A 130 3.84 -7.21 9.70
CA ASP A 130 2.67 -7.72 10.43
C ASP A 130 2.81 -9.25 10.57
N LEU A 131 3.50 -9.70 11.62
CA LEU A 131 3.82 -11.11 11.84
C LEU A 131 2.61 -11.86 12.36
N ASP A 132 1.83 -11.23 13.23
CA ASP A 132 0.64 -11.82 13.83
C ASP A 132 -0.57 -11.83 12.88
N GLY A 133 -0.53 -11.02 11.82
CA GLY A 133 -1.56 -10.93 10.79
C GLY A 133 -2.83 -10.27 11.27
N ASN A 134 -2.74 -9.35 12.24
CA ASN A 134 -3.88 -8.66 12.84
C ASN A 134 -4.35 -7.45 12.01
N GLY A 135 -3.56 -7.02 11.02
CA GLY A 135 -3.84 -5.83 10.20
C GLY A 135 -3.51 -4.48 10.84
N VAL A 136 -2.77 -4.46 11.95
CA VAL A 136 -2.31 -3.28 12.70
C VAL A 136 -0.88 -3.53 13.18
N LEU A 137 0.05 -2.67 12.78
CA LEU A 137 1.45 -2.82 13.20
C LEU A 137 1.63 -2.36 14.64
N ASP A 138 2.20 -3.23 15.47
CA ASP A 138 2.60 -2.92 16.84
C ASP A 138 3.81 -1.95 16.86
N PRO A 139 4.03 -1.21 17.96
CA PRO A 139 5.17 -0.29 18.05
C PRO A 139 6.53 -0.94 17.77
N ASP A 140 6.70 -2.20 18.19
CA ASP A 140 7.91 -2.98 17.95
C ASP A 140 8.06 -3.33 16.46
N GLU A 141 6.97 -3.71 15.79
CA GLU A 141 6.96 -4.00 14.35
C GLU A 141 7.21 -2.73 13.52
N GLN A 142 6.68 -1.58 13.96
CA GLN A 142 6.96 -0.28 13.35
C GLN A 142 8.42 0.13 13.50
N GLU A 143 9.08 -0.16 14.63
CA GLU A 143 10.52 0.10 14.78
C GLU A 143 11.37 -0.72 13.80
N VAL A 144 11.03 -1.99 13.61
CA VAL A 144 11.68 -2.84 12.59
C VAL A 144 11.46 -2.29 11.17
N GLY A 145 10.22 -1.88 10.86
CA GLY A 145 9.91 -1.26 9.57
C GLY A 145 10.72 0.01 9.31
N ARG A 146 10.80 0.92 10.30
CA ARG A 146 11.60 2.15 10.22
C ARG A 146 13.09 1.88 10.01
N ARG A 147 13.63 0.86 10.67
CA ARG A 147 15.02 0.43 10.51
C ARG A 147 15.31 -0.02 9.07
N ILE A 148 14.42 -0.83 8.49
CA ILE A 148 14.61 -1.36 7.13
C ILE A 148 14.52 -0.26 6.07
N ILE A 149 13.59 0.67 6.22
CA ILE A 149 13.49 1.83 5.33
C ILE A 149 14.77 2.67 5.40
N ALA A 150 15.28 2.93 6.61
CA ALA A 150 16.54 3.65 6.77
C ALA A 150 17.73 2.88 6.17
N GLU A 151 17.81 1.57 6.37
CA GLU A 151 18.84 0.72 5.78
C GLU A 151 18.82 0.76 4.26
N GLU A 152 17.64 0.63 3.64
CA GLU A 152 17.49 0.71 2.18
C GLU A 152 17.94 2.08 1.65
N PHE A 153 17.58 3.16 2.35
CA PHE A 153 17.99 4.51 2.00
C PHE A 153 19.53 4.68 2.04
N PHE A 154 20.19 4.30 3.13
CA PHE A 154 21.65 4.44 3.24
C PHE A 154 22.41 3.52 2.30
N LYS A 155 21.88 2.31 2.05
CA LYS A 155 22.45 1.36 1.09
C LYS A 155 22.39 1.89 -0.34
N ALA A 156 21.30 2.55 -0.72
CA ALA A 156 21.17 3.19 -2.03
C ALA A 156 22.13 4.39 -2.19
N HIS A 157 22.44 5.10 -1.09
CA HIS A 157 23.18 6.36 -1.12
C HIS A 157 24.61 6.28 -0.55
N ARG A 158 25.26 5.11 -0.57
CA ARG A 158 26.59 4.87 0.03
C ARG A 158 27.69 5.84 -0.39
N HIS A 159 27.63 6.35 -1.62
CA HIS A 159 28.66 7.25 -2.17
C HIS A 159 28.29 8.74 -2.00
N ASP A 160 27.01 9.02 -1.72
CA ASP A 160 26.42 10.35 -1.81
C ASP A 160 26.01 10.90 -0.43
N LEU A 161 26.40 10.25 0.67
CA LEU A 161 26.06 10.68 2.04
C LEU A 161 26.43 12.14 2.32
N HIS A 162 27.51 12.63 1.72
CA HIS A 162 27.98 14.01 1.86
C HIS A 162 26.96 15.05 1.33
N LEU A 163 26.07 14.67 0.40
CA LEU A 163 25.01 15.54 -0.11
C LEU A 163 23.86 15.70 0.91
N PHE A 164 23.66 14.73 1.79
CA PHE A 164 22.56 14.73 2.76
C PHE A 164 22.94 15.45 4.06
N GLY A 165 24.23 15.55 4.37
CA GLY A 165 24.79 16.35 5.45
C GLY A 165 26.05 15.73 6.05
N ASP A 166 26.95 16.57 6.57
CA ASP A 166 28.22 16.15 7.16
C ASP A 166 28.05 15.21 8.36
N GLU A 167 26.89 15.28 9.02
CA GLU A 167 26.52 14.45 10.16
C GLU A 167 26.44 12.95 9.85
N TYR A 168 26.27 12.57 8.57
CA TYR A 168 26.18 11.18 8.15
C TYR A 168 27.49 10.61 7.59
N VAL A 169 28.49 11.45 7.30
CA VAL A 169 29.75 11.01 6.65
C VAL A 169 30.73 10.37 7.64
N GLY A 170 30.76 10.85 8.88
CA GLY A 170 31.71 10.39 9.90
C GLY A 170 31.35 9.05 10.57
N PRO A 171 30.11 8.87 11.07
CA PRO A 171 29.72 7.64 11.76
C PRO A 171 29.58 6.45 10.80
N PRO A 172 29.71 5.20 11.30
CA PRO A 172 29.43 4.02 10.49
C PRO A 172 27.94 3.96 10.05
N GLU A 173 27.69 3.35 8.90
CA GLU A 173 26.34 3.20 8.29
C GLU A 173 25.30 2.69 9.30
N GLU A 174 25.65 1.65 10.06
CA GLU A 174 24.76 1.05 11.08
C GLU A 174 24.37 2.03 12.19
N ALA A 175 25.29 2.90 12.62
CA ALA A 175 25.00 3.90 13.65
C ALA A 175 24.07 5.00 13.13
N ASN A 176 24.21 5.37 11.85
CA ASN A 176 23.31 6.31 11.19
C ASN A 176 21.90 5.73 11.05
N ILE A 177 21.79 4.47 10.62
CA ILE A 177 20.52 3.75 10.52
C ILE A 177 19.83 3.72 11.89
N ASP A 178 20.53 3.30 12.93
CA ASP A 178 20.01 3.23 14.29
C ASP A 178 19.57 4.60 14.82
N ARG A 179 20.34 5.66 14.54
CA ARG A 179 20.04 7.03 14.94
C ARG A 179 18.76 7.54 14.29
N VAL A 180 18.58 7.28 12.99
CA VAL A 180 17.38 7.68 12.27
C VAL A 180 16.18 6.86 12.75
N ALA A 181 16.30 5.53 12.77
CA ALA A 181 15.20 4.62 13.12
C ALA A 181 14.65 4.82 14.55
N LYS A 182 15.53 5.04 15.54
CA LYS A 182 15.14 5.27 16.95
C LYS A 182 14.66 6.69 17.24
N SER A 183 14.79 7.61 16.29
CA SER A 183 14.40 9.00 16.51
C SER A 183 12.89 9.15 16.63
N HIS A 184 12.45 9.96 17.60
CA HIS A 184 11.04 10.35 17.74
C HIS A 184 10.54 11.21 16.55
N THR A 185 11.48 11.83 15.81
CA THR A 185 11.21 12.61 14.60
C THR A 185 11.57 11.86 13.33
N PHE A 186 11.47 10.52 13.31
CA PHE A 186 11.83 9.68 12.16
C PHE A 186 11.22 10.21 10.86
N THR A 187 9.91 10.40 10.84
CA THR A 187 9.16 10.94 9.69
C THR A 187 9.75 12.23 9.15
N LYS A 188 10.03 13.19 10.03
CA LYS A 188 10.56 14.49 9.63
C LYS A 188 11.97 14.37 9.05
N ILE A 189 12.80 13.52 9.64
CA ILE A 189 14.17 13.29 9.18
C ILE A 189 14.15 12.58 7.84
N MET A 190 13.38 11.50 7.71
CA MET A 190 13.29 10.70 6.49
C MET A 190 12.68 11.51 5.34
N ASN A 191 11.63 12.29 5.58
CA ASN A 191 11.05 13.17 4.57
C ASN A 191 12.04 14.27 4.16
N GLY A 192 12.79 14.84 5.10
CA GLY A 192 13.87 15.78 4.78
C GLY A 192 14.99 15.15 3.94
N LEU A 193 15.30 13.87 4.16
CA LEU A 193 16.27 13.12 3.35
C LEU A 193 15.72 12.83 1.95
N LYS A 194 14.48 12.34 1.82
CA LYS A 194 13.79 12.10 0.54
C LYS A 194 13.60 13.41 -0.26
N GLU A 195 13.31 14.52 0.40
CA GLU A 195 13.19 15.84 -0.25
C GLU A 195 14.54 16.32 -0.79
N LYS A 196 15.63 16.14 -0.02
CA LYS A 196 16.99 16.41 -0.51
C LYS A 196 17.33 15.51 -1.69
N GLU A 197 17.05 14.20 -1.60
CA GLU A 197 17.24 13.25 -2.69
C GLU A 197 16.51 13.72 -3.94
N LYS A 198 15.21 14.02 -3.82
CA LYS A 198 14.39 14.55 -4.90
C LYS A 198 14.98 15.85 -5.47
N HIS A 199 15.43 16.76 -4.63
CA HIS A 199 16.03 18.02 -5.08
C HIS A 199 17.31 17.81 -5.88
N TYR A 200 18.17 16.86 -5.49
CA TYR A 200 19.35 16.49 -6.25
C TYR A 200 19.00 15.75 -7.54
N ARG A 201 17.99 14.88 -7.50
CA ARG A 201 17.49 14.12 -8.65
C ARG A 201 16.77 15.00 -9.69
N ASP A 202 15.98 15.97 -9.24
CA ASP A 202 15.22 16.91 -10.07
C ASP A 202 16.13 17.98 -10.70
N ARG A 203 17.19 18.43 -9.98
CA ARG A 203 18.14 19.40 -10.54
C ARG A 203 19.13 18.79 -11.53
N GLY A 204 19.47 17.53 -11.38
CA GLY A 204 20.48 16.86 -12.20
C GLY A 204 19.84 15.92 -13.20
N SER A 205 19.35 16.44 -14.33
CA SER A 205 19.18 15.73 -15.62
C SER A 205 18.58 14.31 -15.60
N TYR A 206 18.00 13.79 -14.52
CA TYR A 206 17.71 12.36 -14.41
C TYR A 206 16.63 11.94 -15.40
N ASN A 207 15.61 12.77 -15.62
CA ASN A 207 14.62 12.55 -16.67
C ASN A 207 15.22 12.70 -18.09
N MET A 208 16.27 13.50 -18.25
CA MET A 208 17.02 13.61 -19.52
C MET A 208 17.93 12.40 -19.71
N THR A 209 18.64 11.92 -18.68
CA THR A 209 19.48 10.74 -18.76
C THR A 209 18.66 9.47 -18.80
N GLU A 210 17.49 9.37 -18.17
CA GLU A 210 16.55 8.25 -18.31
C GLU A 210 15.89 8.24 -19.70
N ALA A 211 15.66 9.40 -20.31
CA ALA A 211 15.27 9.50 -21.72
C ALA A 211 16.44 9.14 -22.68
N LEU A 212 17.69 9.35 -22.26
CA LEU A 212 18.90 9.04 -23.06
C LEU A 212 19.47 7.63 -22.80
N THR A 213 19.18 7.03 -21.66
CA THR A 213 19.62 5.70 -21.25
C THR A 213 18.40 4.80 -21.30
N VAL A 214 18.36 3.92 -22.29
CA VAL A 214 17.27 2.96 -22.40
C VAL A 214 17.39 2.01 -21.22
N TRP A 215 16.52 2.19 -20.22
CA TRP A 215 16.57 1.51 -18.93
C TRP A 215 16.56 -0.03 -19.04
N ASN A 216 16.10 -0.55 -20.18
CA ASN A 216 16.12 -1.97 -20.50
C ASN A 216 16.92 -2.18 -21.81
N PRO A 217 18.07 -2.88 -21.78
CA PRO A 217 18.82 -3.21 -22.99
C PRO A 217 18.02 -4.07 -23.97
N ASP A 218 16.97 -4.78 -23.51
CA ASP A 218 16.06 -5.53 -24.37
C ASP A 218 15.05 -4.65 -25.11
N LEU A 219 14.78 -3.43 -24.61
CA LEU A 219 14.03 -2.42 -25.35
C LEU A 219 14.89 -1.82 -26.47
N VAL A 220 16.22 -1.76 -26.34
CA VAL A 220 17.12 -1.36 -27.45
C VAL A 220 17.08 -2.39 -28.57
N LYS A 221 17.11 -3.69 -28.24
CA LYS A 221 16.99 -4.77 -29.23
C LYS A 221 15.69 -4.76 -30.03
N ASN A 222 14.60 -4.22 -29.48
CA ASN A 222 13.28 -4.19 -30.10
C ASN A 222 12.79 -2.76 -30.43
N ASN A 223 13.61 -1.74 -30.21
CA ASN A 223 13.27 -0.35 -30.50
C ASN A 223 13.43 -0.10 -32.01
N PHE A 224 12.39 -0.47 -32.76
CA PHE A 224 12.17 -0.16 -34.18
C PHE A 224 12.35 1.33 -34.55
N TYR A 225 12.44 2.24 -33.57
CA TYR A 225 12.48 3.68 -33.77
C TYR A 225 13.79 4.36 -33.35
N ALA A 226 14.68 3.66 -32.64
CA ALA A 226 15.92 4.27 -32.15
C ALA A 226 17.01 4.31 -33.23
N ASP A 227 16.96 3.41 -34.21
CA ASP A 227 17.91 3.38 -35.32
C ASP A 227 17.20 3.58 -36.66
N LYS A 228 16.84 4.84 -36.95
CA LYS A 228 16.28 5.22 -38.25
C LYS A 228 17.30 5.10 -39.41
N PHE A 229 18.56 4.80 -39.10
CA PHE A 229 19.65 4.75 -40.08
C PHE A 229 20.33 3.38 -40.20
N ASP A 230 19.93 2.39 -39.40
CA ASP A 230 20.34 1.00 -39.61
C ASP A 230 19.55 0.38 -40.76
N VAL A 231 20.18 0.39 -41.93
CA VAL A 231 19.67 -0.16 -43.20
C VAL A 231 19.48 -1.68 -43.13
N THR A 232 20.00 -2.36 -42.09
CA THR A 232 19.82 -3.81 -41.92
C THR A 232 18.51 -4.19 -41.22
N ALA A 233 17.87 -3.26 -40.50
CA ALA A 233 16.57 -3.48 -39.85
C ALA A 233 15.37 -3.53 -40.82
N TRP A 234 15.60 -3.26 -42.11
CA TRP A 234 14.59 -3.33 -43.16
C TRP A 234 14.39 -4.73 -43.77
N ASN A 235 15.18 -5.73 -43.36
CA ASN A 235 15.13 -7.07 -43.96
C ASN A 235 14.37 -8.13 -43.15
N ASP A 236 13.63 -7.76 -42.10
CA ASP A 236 12.69 -8.68 -41.43
C ASP A 236 11.26 -8.62 -42.01
N PHE A 237 11.12 -8.09 -43.23
CA PHE A 237 9.94 -8.26 -44.10
C PHE A 237 9.93 -9.61 -44.83
N GLY A 238 10.38 -10.68 -44.16
CA GLY A 238 10.18 -12.07 -44.57
C GLY A 238 8.97 -12.75 -43.92
N ALA A 239 8.42 -12.16 -42.85
CA ALA A 239 7.15 -12.61 -42.30
C ALA A 239 6.02 -11.84 -42.99
N GLU A 240 5.31 -12.51 -43.91
CA GLU A 240 4.01 -12.04 -44.39
C GLU A 240 3.21 -11.55 -43.19
N PRO A 241 2.68 -10.30 -43.19
CA PRO A 241 1.83 -9.85 -42.11
C PRO A 241 0.65 -10.81 -42.05
N ARG A 242 0.58 -11.64 -41.00
CA ARG A 242 -0.57 -12.53 -40.78
C ARG A 242 -1.82 -11.65 -40.89
N ALA A 243 -2.63 -11.91 -41.92
CA ALA A 243 -3.88 -11.22 -42.12
C ALA A 243 -4.64 -11.28 -40.80
N LYS A 244 -4.82 -10.14 -40.14
CA LYS A 244 -5.65 -10.07 -38.95
C LYS A 244 -7.05 -10.39 -39.43
N ASP A 245 -7.47 -11.61 -39.16
CA ASP A 245 -8.72 -12.18 -39.63
C ASP A 245 -9.88 -11.59 -38.82
N PHE A 246 -10.17 -10.30 -39.06
CA PHE A 246 -11.26 -9.55 -38.42
C PHE A 246 -12.65 -10.05 -38.85
N VAL A 247 -12.70 -10.95 -39.85
CA VAL A 247 -13.92 -11.47 -40.47
C VAL A 247 -14.29 -12.87 -39.92
N SER A 248 -13.45 -13.47 -39.07
CA SER A 248 -13.76 -14.78 -38.49
C SER A 248 -14.89 -14.68 -37.45
N ASN A 249 -16.10 -15.02 -37.90
CA ASN A 249 -17.38 -15.10 -37.17
C ASN A 249 -17.27 -15.56 -35.69
N GLY A 250 -17.02 -14.63 -34.77
CA GLY A 250 -17.33 -14.74 -33.35
C GLY A 250 -16.56 -15.79 -32.53
N LYS A 251 -15.60 -16.52 -33.09
CA LYS A 251 -14.76 -17.48 -32.35
C LYS A 251 -13.39 -16.87 -32.04
N HIS A 252 -13.34 -15.99 -31.03
CA HIS A 252 -12.08 -15.44 -30.58
C HIS A 252 -11.43 -16.30 -29.50
N HIS A 253 -10.32 -16.95 -29.85
CA HIS A 253 -9.30 -17.43 -28.91
C HIS A 253 -8.18 -16.38 -28.87
N GLY A 254 -8.26 -15.42 -27.95
CA GLY A 254 -7.29 -14.33 -27.85
C GLY A 254 -7.17 -13.78 -26.43
N SER A 255 -6.12 -13.00 -26.18
CA SER A 255 -5.90 -12.38 -24.87
C SER A 255 -7.07 -11.47 -24.48
N ARG A 256 -7.29 -11.29 -23.17
CA ARG A 256 -8.35 -10.42 -22.64
C ARG A 256 -8.27 -8.99 -23.21
N HIS A 257 -7.06 -8.51 -23.50
CA HIS A 257 -6.82 -7.21 -24.12
C HIS A 257 -7.35 -7.14 -25.57
N ALA A 258 -7.13 -8.19 -26.36
CA ALA A 258 -7.68 -8.30 -27.71
C ALA A 258 -9.22 -8.30 -27.70
N MET A 259 -9.84 -8.99 -26.74
CA MET A 259 -11.30 -8.98 -26.58
C MET A 259 -11.84 -7.58 -26.26
N PHE A 260 -11.19 -6.83 -25.36
CA PHE A 260 -11.61 -5.47 -25.04
C PHE A 260 -11.48 -4.52 -26.24
N ASN A 261 -10.41 -4.64 -27.02
CA ASN A 261 -10.23 -3.83 -28.22
C ASN A 261 -11.28 -4.16 -29.29
N LEU A 262 -11.63 -5.44 -29.46
CA LEU A 262 -12.71 -5.86 -30.35
C LEU A 262 -14.05 -5.23 -29.93
N ARG A 263 -14.38 -5.27 -28.63
CA ARG A 263 -15.61 -4.66 -28.10
C ARG A 263 -15.65 -3.15 -28.39
N LYS A 264 -14.55 -2.43 -28.13
CA LYS A 264 -14.45 -1.00 -28.45
C LYS A 264 -14.66 -0.71 -29.94
N ASN A 265 -14.12 -1.55 -30.82
CA ASN A 265 -14.29 -1.39 -32.27
C ASN A 265 -15.74 -1.63 -32.69
N ILE A 266 -16.37 -2.69 -32.18
CA ILE A 266 -17.79 -2.99 -32.43
C ILE A 266 -18.67 -1.83 -31.95
N ASP A 267 -18.43 -1.31 -30.74
CA ASP A 267 -19.18 -0.18 -30.20
C ASP A 267 -19.01 1.07 -31.09
N ARG A 268 -17.78 1.36 -31.55
CA ARG A 268 -17.51 2.47 -32.47
C ARG A 268 -18.26 2.30 -33.80
N GLU A 269 -18.26 1.11 -34.38
CA GLU A 269 -18.99 0.84 -35.63
C GLU A 269 -20.51 0.95 -35.47
N VAL A 270 -21.06 0.51 -34.33
CA VAL A 270 -22.48 0.65 -34.02
C VAL A 270 -22.84 2.13 -33.88
N CYS A 271 -22.04 2.90 -33.15
CA CYS A 271 -22.23 4.35 -33.05
C CYS A 271 -22.15 5.05 -34.41
N GLN A 272 -21.17 4.68 -35.25
CA GLN A 272 -21.04 5.25 -36.59
C GLN A 272 -22.28 4.94 -37.45
N ARG A 273 -22.76 3.68 -37.46
CA ARG A 273 -23.99 3.30 -38.17
C ARG A 273 -25.22 4.06 -37.70
N LEU A 274 -25.31 4.37 -36.41
CA LEU A 274 -26.39 5.20 -35.87
C LEU A 274 -26.30 6.66 -36.33
N LEU A 275 -25.09 7.22 -36.38
CA LEU A 275 -24.83 8.56 -36.92
C LEU A 275 -25.19 8.63 -38.40
N ASP A 276 -24.73 7.67 -39.20
CA ASP A 276 -25.03 7.61 -40.64
C ASP A 276 -26.55 7.50 -40.89
N LYS A 277 -27.25 6.71 -40.07
CA LYS A 277 -28.71 6.58 -40.12
C LYS A 277 -29.42 7.88 -39.72
N ALA A 278 -28.88 8.63 -38.75
CA ALA A 278 -29.41 9.92 -38.35
C ALA A 278 -29.16 10.97 -39.44
N GLU A 279 -27.99 10.97 -40.06
CA GLU A 279 -27.63 11.86 -41.17
C GLU A 279 -28.47 11.60 -42.42
N ALA A 280 -28.72 10.34 -42.76
CA ALA A 280 -29.62 9.96 -43.85
C ALA A 280 -31.07 10.45 -43.63
N LYS A 281 -31.49 10.61 -42.37
CA LYS A 281 -32.81 11.13 -42.00
C LYS A 281 -32.87 12.66 -41.95
N LYS A 282 -31.73 13.37 -41.94
CA LYS A 282 -31.76 14.83 -41.95
C LYS A 282 -32.40 15.30 -43.26
N PRO A 283 -33.34 16.27 -43.20
CA PRO A 283 -33.89 16.86 -44.42
C PRO A 283 -32.75 17.47 -45.22
N LYS A 284 -32.53 16.97 -46.44
CA LYS A 284 -31.56 17.54 -47.38
C LYS A 284 -32.15 18.86 -47.86
N TYR A 285 -31.80 19.96 -47.20
CA TYR A 285 -32.15 21.28 -47.69
C TYR A 285 -31.46 21.49 -49.03
N SER A 286 -32.25 21.78 -50.07
CA SER A 286 -31.71 22.14 -51.38
C SER A 286 -30.89 23.42 -51.22
N THR A 287 -29.57 23.27 -51.34
CA THR A 287 -28.61 24.40 -51.31
C THR A 287 -28.89 25.42 -52.42
N ARG A 288 -29.66 25.05 -53.45
CA ARG A 288 -30.09 25.95 -54.53
C ARG A 288 -31.01 27.09 -54.08
N ARG A 289 -31.79 26.96 -53.01
CA ARG A 289 -32.68 28.05 -52.53
C ARG A 289 -32.05 28.96 -51.47
N VAL A 290 -31.06 28.47 -50.74
CA VAL A 290 -30.43 29.26 -49.67
C VAL A 290 -29.51 30.35 -50.24
N ALA A 291 -28.90 30.13 -51.40
CA ALA A 291 -28.09 31.14 -52.10
C ALA A 291 -28.90 32.34 -52.64
N LEU A 292 -30.23 32.24 -52.73
CA LEU A 292 -31.08 33.35 -53.20
C LEU A 292 -31.49 34.32 -52.07
N MET A 293 -31.46 33.90 -50.79
CA MET A 293 -31.83 34.79 -49.69
C MET A 293 -30.65 35.63 -49.16
N THR A 294 -29.40 35.25 -49.45
CA THR A 294 -28.23 36.03 -49.04
C THR A 294 -27.83 37.12 -50.04
N ASN A 295 -28.30 37.08 -51.28
CA ASN A 295 -27.92 38.07 -52.30
C ASN A 295 -28.91 39.25 -52.40
N VAL A 296 -30.12 39.16 -51.84
CA VAL A 296 -31.09 40.28 -51.88
C VAL A 296 -30.71 41.41 -50.91
N ALA A 297 -29.85 41.15 -49.91
CA ALA A 297 -29.48 42.16 -48.91
C ALA A 297 -28.28 43.05 -49.32
N ILE A 298 -27.63 42.79 -50.46
CA ILE A 298 -26.41 43.52 -50.87
C ILE A 298 -26.69 44.58 -51.96
N GLU A 299 -27.80 44.49 -52.69
CA GLU A 299 -28.09 45.42 -53.80
C GLU A 299 -28.96 46.63 -53.40
N ASN A 300 -29.30 46.81 -52.12
CA ASN A 300 -30.08 47.96 -51.62
C ASN A 300 -29.35 48.80 -50.55
N SER A 301 -28.02 48.72 -50.49
CA SER A 301 -27.17 49.58 -49.63
C SER A 301 -26.15 50.34 -50.46
#